data_AF-A0A849ZQ74-F1
#
_entry.id   AF-A0A849ZQ74-F1
#
_cell.length_a   1.000
_cell.length_b   1.000
_cell.length_c   1.000
_cell.angle_alpha   90.00
_cell.angle_beta   90.00
_cell.angle_gamma   90.00
#
_symmetry.space_group_name_H-M   'P 1'
#
loop_
_entity.id
_entity.type
_entity.pdbx_description
1 polymer ?
#
loop_
_entity_poly.entity_id
_entity_poly.type
_entity_poly.pdbx_seq_one_letter_code
_entity_poly.pdbx_strand_id
1 'polypeptide(L)' 'IPTVEQLHLPKALESISKGAMRDALARAGVELLGGGRDEAPQAYKSIDEVMAAQRDLVDILGVFWPRLVLMSGDETGRDI' A
#
# COMPACT_ATOMS: atom_id res chain seq x y z
N ILE A 1 12.00 -6.28 -15.58
CA ILE A 1 11.48 -5.38 -14.53
C ILE A 1 12.65 -5.17 -13.58
N PRO A 2 13.26 -3.98 -13.47
CA PRO A 2 14.48 -3.82 -12.69
C PRO A 2 14.16 -3.91 -11.20
N THR A 3 15.04 -4.62 -10.50
CA THR A 3 15.01 -4.99 -9.09
C THR A 3 15.18 -3.75 -8.21
N VAL A 4 14.36 -3.63 -7.16
CA VAL A 4 14.37 -2.53 -6.20
C VAL A 4 15.50 -2.74 -5.19
N GLU A 5 16.74 -2.67 -5.64
CA GLU A 5 17.88 -2.55 -4.73
C GLU A 5 18.26 -1.06 -4.66
N GLN A 6 18.02 -0.45 -3.50
CA GLN A 6 18.47 0.89 -3.12
C GLN A 6 17.75 2.10 -3.78
N LEU A 7 16.44 2.27 -3.59
CA LEU A 7 15.85 3.62 -3.64
C LEU A 7 15.72 4.19 -2.23
N HIS A 8 16.34 5.35 -1.99
CA HIS A 8 16.02 6.21 -0.86
C HIS A 8 14.52 6.56 -0.95
N LEU A 9 13.73 6.10 0.02
CA LEU A 9 12.28 6.30 0.16
C LEU A 9 11.77 7.71 -0.27
N PRO A 10 12.44 8.83 0.05
CA PRO A 10 11.97 10.16 -0.39
C PRO A 10 11.93 10.37 -1.92
N LYS A 11 12.81 9.75 -2.71
CA LYS A 11 12.79 9.91 -4.19
C LYS A 11 11.76 9.02 -4.89
N ALA A 12 11.37 7.90 -4.28
CA ALA A 12 10.35 7.01 -4.84
C ALA A 12 8.94 7.64 -4.76
N LEU A 13 8.66 8.32 -3.64
CA LEU A 13 7.38 8.97 -3.33
C LEU A 13 7.02 10.12 -4.28
N GLU A 14 8.02 10.77 -4.89
CA GLU A 14 7.79 11.86 -5.86
C GLU A 14 7.08 11.36 -7.14
N SER A 15 7.22 10.07 -7.50
CA SER A 15 6.83 9.55 -8.82
C SER A 15 5.44 8.91 -8.94
N ILE A 16 4.71 8.69 -7.85
CA ILE A 16 3.45 7.91 -7.88
C ILE A 16 2.24 8.83 -7.95
N SER A 17 1.73 9.12 -9.15
CA SER A 17 0.52 9.94 -9.29
C SER A 17 -0.68 9.34 -8.53
N LYS A 18 -1.56 10.20 -7.97
CA LYS A 18 -2.82 9.75 -7.31
C LYS A 18 -3.64 8.85 -8.25
N GLY A 19 -3.63 9.13 -9.56
CA GLY A 19 -4.29 8.30 -10.57
C GLY A 19 -3.69 6.89 -10.67
N ALA A 20 -2.37 6.77 -10.78
CA ALA A 20 -1.70 5.48 -10.88
C ALA A 20 -1.94 4.59 -9.64
N MET A 21 -2.01 5.21 -8.44
CA MET A 21 -2.37 4.52 -7.21
C MET A 21 -3.81 4.00 -7.25
N ARG A 22 -4.78 4.85 -7.62
CA ARG A 22 -6.19 4.45 -7.73
C ARG A 22 -6.39 3.35 -8.77
N ASP A 23 -5.70 3.42 -9.90
CA ASP A 23 -5.77 2.40 -10.94
C ASP A 23 -5.19 1.05 -10.46
N ALA A 24 -4.10 1.09 -9.69
CA ALA A 24 -3.53 -0.12 -9.10
C ALA A 24 -4.49 -0.77 -8.10
N LEU A 25 -5.13 0.02 -7.24
CA LEU A 25 -6.14 -0.46 -6.28
C LEU A 25 -7.39 -1.00 -6.98
N ALA A 26 -7.88 -0.30 -8.00
CA ALA A 26 -9.01 -0.74 -8.81
C ALA A 26 -8.72 -2.07 -9.52
N ARG A 27 -7.53 -2.25 -10.09
CA ARG A 27 -7.09 -3.53 -10.68
C ARG A 27 -7.01 -4.65 -9.64
N ALA A 28 -6.64 -4.32 -8.41
CA ALA A 28 -6.62 -5.27 -7.29
C ALA A 28 -8.03 -5.53 -6.71
N GLY A 29 -9.08 -4.85 -7.20
CA GLY A 29 -10.44 -4.97 -6.67
C GLY A 29 -10.62 -4.35 -5.29
N VAL A 30 -9.78 -3.35 -4.96
CA VAL A 30 -9.79 -2.61 -3.69
C VAL A 30 -10.41 -1.24 -3.91
N GLU A 31 -11.43 -0.92 -3.13
CA GLU A 31 -11.99 0.42 -3.05
C GLU A 31 -11.34 1.20 -1.91
N LEU A 32 -10.86 2.41 -2.22
CA LEU A 32 -10.20 3.29 -1.25
C LEU A 32 -11.09 4.51 -0.98
N LEU A 33 -11.46 4.68 0.29
CA LEU A 33 -12.20 5.81 0.83
C LEU A 33 -11.22 6.64 1.68
N GLY A 34 -10.84 7.81 1.20
CA GLY A 34 -9.83 8.64 1.88
C GLY A 34 -8.38 8.13 1.72
N GLY A 35 -7.40 8.93 2.14
CA GLY A 35 -5.98 8.54 2.17
C GLY A 35 -5.06 9.28 1.21
N GLY A 36 -3.82 9.48 1.65
CA GLY A 36 -2.79 10.24 0.95
C GLY A 36 -1.96 9.41 -0.04
N ARG A 37 -1.09 10.08 -0.81
CA ARG A 37 -0.14 9.42 -1.74
C ARG A 37 0.97 8.66 -1.03
N ASP A 38 1.30 9.12 0.17
CA ASP A 38 2.28 8.56 1.09
C ASP A 38 1.88 7.18 1.62
N GLU A 39 0.60 6.83 1.53
CA GLU A 39 0.05 5.54 1.93
C GLU A 39 -0.12 4.55 0.77
N ALA A 40 0.35 4.92 -0.43
CA ALA A 40 0.30 4.03 -1.59
C ALA A 40 0.99 2.69 -1.25
N PRO A 41 0.48 1.53 -1.73
CA PRO A 41 1.11 0.23 -1.47
C PRO A 41 2.60 0.17 -1.84
N GLN A 42 3.00 0.99 -2.81
CA GLN A 42 4.37 1.11 -3.31
C GLN A 42 5.31 1.86 -2.35
N ALA A 43 4.79 2.55 -1.34
CA ALA A 43 5.55 3.20 -0.27
C ALA A 43 6.03 2.21 0.80
N TYR A 44 5.49 0.98 0.81
CA TYR A 44 5.81 -0.05 1.78
C TYR A 44 6.64 -1.18 1.18
N LYS A 45 7.31 -1.93 2.06
CA LYS A 45 7.99 -3.19 1.68
C LYS A 45 6.96 -4.25 1.34
N SER A 46 7.35 -5.23 0.53
CA SER A 46 6.54 -6.41 0.28
C SER A 46 6.25 -7.13 1.60
N ILE A 47 4.97 -7.37 1.89
CA ILE A 47 4.58 -8.12 3.08
C ILE A 47 5.09 -9.57 3.01
N ASP A 48 5.14 -10.16 1.81
CA ASP A 48 5.64 -11.53 1.62
C ASP A 48 7.12 -11.64 1.99
N GLU A 49 7.92 -10.62 1.64
CA GLU A 49 9.34 -10.56 2.01
C GLU A 49 9.53 -10.36 3.51
N VAL A 50 8.73 -9.47 4.12
CA VAL A 50 8.75 -9.24 5.57
C VAL A 50 8.38 -10.52 6.33
N MET A 51 7.31 -11.19 5.95
CA MET A 51 6.86 -12.42 6.61
C MET A 51 7.85 -13.57 6.38
N ALA A 52 8.47 -13.66 5.21
CA ALA A 52 9.51 -14.66 4.94
C ALA A 52 10.75 -14.50 5.84
N ALA A 53 11.13 -13.26 6.16
CA ALA A 53 12.25 -12.96 7.05
C ALA A 53 11.95 -13.22 8.53
N GLN A 54 10.67 -13.28 8.91
CA GLN A 54 10.23 -13.45 10.30
C GLN A 54 9.73 -14.88 10.61
N ARG A 55 9.93 -15.83 9.71
CA ARG A 55 9.41 -17.22 9.82
C ARG A 55 9.76 -17.92 11.13
N ASP A 56 10.92 -17.64 11.71
CA ASP A 56 11.36 -18.28 12.96
C ASP A 56 10.70 -17.69 14.22
N LEU A 57 10.02 -16.55 14.09
CA LEU A 57 9.42 -15.81 15.20
C LEU A 57 7.89 -15.82 15.19
N VAL A 58 7.27 -15.98 14.02
CA VAL A 58 5.82 -15.85 13.86
C VAL A 58 5.22 -16.98 13.03
N ASP A 59 4.02 -17.42 13.43
CA ASP A 59 3.19 -18.35 12.67
C ASP A 59 2.08 -17.59 11.92
N ILE A 60 1.87 -17.94 10.64
CA ILE A 60 0.81 -17.36 9.83
C ILE A 60 -0.48 -18.15 10.07
N LEU A 61 -1.44 -17.53 10.75
CA LEU A 61 -2.75 -18.12 11.01
C LEU A 61 -3.73 -17.95 9.85
N GLY A 62 -3.51 -16.92 9.02
CA GLY A 62 -4.37 -16.58 7.90
C GLY A 62 -3.85 -15.34 7.19
N VAL A 63 -4.34 -15.16 5.97
CA VAL A 63 -4.04 -13.99 5.14
C VAL A 63 -5.37 -13.31 4.83
N PHE A 64 -5.36 -11.99 4.71
CA PHE A 64 -6.56 -11.19 4.43
C PHE A 64 -6.31 -10.32 3.20
N TRP A 65 -7.29 -10.30 2.31
CA TRP A 65 -7.25 -9.51 1.08
C TRP A 65 -8.28 -8.40 1.22
N PRO A 66 -7.85 -7.14 1.34
CA PRO A 66 -8.79 -6.04 1.52
C PRO A 66 -9.68 -5.91 0.30
N ARG A 67 -10.93 -5.52 0.53
CA ARG A 67 -11.90 -5.12 -0.50
C ARG A 67 -12.25 -3.64 -0.41
N LEU A 68 -12.22 -3.13 0.82
CA LEU A 68 -12.48 -1.74 1.16
C LEU A 68 -11.40 -1.28 2.14
N VAL A 69 -10.90 -0.08 1.94
CA VAL A 69 -9.94 0.58 2.83
C VAL A 69 -10.45 1.99 3.09
N LEU A 70 -10.61 2.35 4.37
CA LEU A 70 -10.90 3.70 4.80
C LEU A 70 -9.64 4.25 5.47
N MET A 71 -8.99 5.24 4.87
CA MET A 71 -7.83 5.91 5.46
C MET A 71 -8.20 7.32 5.92
N SER A 72 -7.52 7.77 6.97
CA SER A 72 -7.59 9.16 7.43
C SER A 72 -6.76 10.03 6.50
N GLY A 73 -7.26 11.19 6.06
CA GLY A 73 -6.41 12.20 5.43
C GLY A 73 -6.76 12.68 4.02
N ASP A 74 -7.91 12.33 3.45
CA ASP A 74 -8.49 13.14 2.39
C ASP A 74 -9.83 13.68 2.91
N GLU A 75 -9.84 14.97 3.27
CA GLU A 75 -11.01 15.76 3.61
C GLU A 75 -11.97 15.90 2.41
N THR A 76 -12.61 14.82 2.00
CA THR A 76 -13.89 14.93 1.31
C THR A 76 -14.97 14.82 2.37
N GLY A 77 -15.47 15.97 2.82
CA GLY A 77 -16.50 16.12 3.85
C GLY A 77 -17.71 15.20 3.63
N ARG A 78 -17.62 14.00 4.18
CA ARG A 78 -18.78 13.24 4.63
C ARG A 78 -18.58 13.05 6.10
N ASP A 79 -19.27 13.90 6.84
CA ASP A 79 -19.60 13.66 8.23
C ASP A 79 -20.29 12.30 8.29
N ILE A 80 -19.56 11.30 8.79
CA ILE A 80 -20.12 10.05 9.32
C ILE A 80 -20.08 10.10 10.83
#